data_AF-A0ABC8UWH0-F1
#
_entry.id   AF-A0ABC8UWH0-F1
#
_cell.length_a   1.000
_cell.length_b   1.000
_cell.length_c   1.000
_cell.angle_alpha   90.00
_cell.angle_beta   90.00
_cell.angle_gamma   90.00
#
_symmetry.space_group_name_H-M   'P 1'
#
loop_
_entity.id
_entity.type
_entity.pdbx_description
1 polymer ?
#
loop_
_entity_poly.entity_id
_entity_poly.type
_entity_poly.pdbx_seq_one_letter_code
_entity_poly.pdbx_strand_id
1 'polypeptide(L)'
;MLCSSEEEIAISESEFENYLNDLLKHTSGVGKDTQSRGLREKGIDFGPRGSSAQYTVETIESLKGSDVNELFVWPWMGIVAKIHAEWKDGQYVWEGSSRLSEDLTQRGFNPVWVHPLSNQKGHSGYAMVEFNGDCSGFSNALMFEKSYEANHKGKRDYYTAENIGDDLYGWVARSDDFDSNGVVGRHLQKTGDLKIFSEIEAEEKRKTNKLLSNLKEIECKYNKISISLTKLMTQKDEMHKTYNKGMHLHPLCFAA
;
A
#
# COMPACT_ATOMS: atom_id res chain seq x y z
N MET A 1 -23.29 -14.50 -33.13
CA MET A 1 -24.39 -15.11 -32.38
C MET A 1 -23.77 -15.92 -31.26
N LEU A 2 -24.12 -15.58 -30.02
CA LEU A 2 -23.78 -16.20 -28.74
C LEU A 2 -22.29 -16.21 -28.37
N CYS A 3 -21.84 -15.15 -27.68
CA CYS A 3 -21.01 -15.38 -26.49
C CYS A 3 -21.80 -16.37 -25.63
N SER A 4 -21.13 -17.44 -25.22
CA SER A 4 -21.73 -18.55 -24.49
C SER A 4 -22.70 -18.10 -23.40
N SER A 5 -23.76 -18.88 -23.26
CA SER A 5 -24.90 -18.75 -22.33
C SER A 5 -24.50 -18.26 -20.94
N GLU A 6 -25.37 -17.45 -20.35
CA GLU A 6 -25.22 -16.79 -19.04
C GLU A 6 -24.88 -17.76 -17.88
N GLU A 7 -25.15 -19.07 -18.02
CA GLU A 7 -24.69 -20.12 -17.09
C GLU A 7 -23.18 -20.42 -17.15
N GLU A 8 -22.51 -20.31 -18.31
CA GLU A 8 -21.05 -20.47 -18.41
C GLU A 8 -20.31 -19.26 -17.81
N ILE A 9 -20.93 -18.07 -17.83
CA ILE A 9 -20.37 -16.83 -17.30
C ILE A 9 -20.34 -16.88 -15.75
N ALA A 10 -21.38 -17.43 -15.12
CA ALA A 10 -21.44 -17.56 -13.66
C ALA A 10 -20.45 -18.61 -13.12
N ILE A 11 -20.25 -19.72 -13.84
CA ILE A 11 -19.23 -20.72 -13.52
C ILE A 11 -17.84 -20.07 -13.64
N SER A 12 -17.60 -19.31 -14.71
CA SER A 12 -16.36 -18.55 -14.93
C SER A 12 -16.07 -17.51 -13.84
N GLU A 13 -17.07 -16.83 -13.29
CA GLU A 13 -16.86 -15.83 -12.24
C GLU A 13 -16.45 -16.49 -10.90
N SER A 14 -17.07 -17.61 -10.55
CA SER A 14 -16.72 -18.39 -9.34
C SER A 14 -15.36 -19.07 -9.45
N GLU A 15 -15.00 -19.58 -10.63
CA GLU A 15 -13.67 -20.16 -10.90
C GLU A 15 -12.59 -19.08 -10.90
N PHE A 16 -12.91 -17.87 -11.37
CA PHE A 16 -12.00 -16.73 -11.35
C PHE A 16 -11.74 -16.20 -9.93
N GLU A 17 -12.77 -16.12 -9.08
CA GLU A 17 -12.58 -15.78 -7.66
C GLU A 17 -11.79 -16.86 -6.92
N ASN A 18 -12.02 -18.14 -7.22
CA ASN A 18 -11.25 -19.24 -6.65
C ASN A 18 -9.78 -19.20 -7.11
N TYR A 19 -9.51 -18.88 -8.38
CA TYR A 19 -8.16 -18.72 -8.89
C TYR A 19 -7.43 -17.53 -8.25
N LEU A 20 -8.09 -16.39 -8.06
CA LEU A 20 -7.51 -15.25 -7.35
C LEU A 20 -7.21 -15.59 -5.88
N ASN A 21 -8.11 -16.30 -5.22
CA ASN A 21 -7.93 -16.75 -3.85
C ASN A 21 -6.79 -17.78 -3.71
N ASP A 22 -6.64 -18.69 -4.66
CA ASP A 22 -5.53 -19.65 -4.67
C ASP A 22 -4.19 -19.00 -5.02
N LEU A 23 -4.18 -18.03 -5.95
CA LEU A 23 -2.99 -17.23 -6.24
C LEU A 23 -2.52 -16.45 -5.00
N LEU A 24 -3.44 -15.87 -4.23
CA LEU A 24 -3.14 -15.19 -2.96
C LEU A 24 -2.60 -16.17 -1.90
N LYS A 25 -3.09 -17.41 -1.84
CA LYS A 25 -2.57 -18.44 -0.91
C LYS A 25 -1.16 -18.91 -1.26
N HIS A 26 -0.82 -18.99 -2.55
CA HIS A 26 0.49 -19.49 -3.01
C HIS A 26 1.62 -18.46 -2.96
N THR A 27 1.32 -17.15 -2.91
CA THR A 27 2.34 -16.10 -2.72
C THR A 27 2.82 -15.95 -1.27
N SER A 28 2.16 -16.58 -0.29
CA SER A 28 2.60 -16.62 1.13
C SER A 28 3.69 -17.67 1.41
N GLY A 29 4.26 -18.29 0.39
CA GLY A 29 5.15 -19.45 0.52
C GLY A 29 6.48 -19.32 -0.22
N VAL A 30 7.18 -18.20 -0.12
CA VAL A 30 8.60 -18.13 -0.53
C VAL A 30 9.43 -17.64 0.63
N GLY A 31 10.09 -18.59 1.31
CA GLY A 31 11.18 -18.31 2.24
C GLY A 31 11.11 -19.06 3.56
N LYS A 32 11.17 -20.40 3.55
CA LYS A 32 11.56 -21.18 4.74
C LYS A 32 12.32 -22.44 4.33
N ASP A 33 13.64 -22.42 4.50
CA ASP A 33 14.42 -23.62 4.82
C ASP A 33 15.67 -23.21 5.61
N THR A 34 15.65 -23.41 6.93
CA THR A 34 16.76 -24.02 7.68
C THR A 34 16.30 -24.34 9.11
N GLN A 35 16.36 -25.63 9.46
CA GLN A 35 16.13 -26.14 10.82
C GLN A 35 17.31 -25.80 11.74
N SER A 36 17.03 -25.35 12.97
CA SER A 36 17.78 -25.81 14.15
C SER A 36 16.89 -25.82 15.39
N ARG A 37 17.13 -26.82 16.24
CA ARG A 37 16.32 -27.26 17.37
C ARG A 37 16.67 -26.48 18.66
N GLY A 38 15.63 -26.15 19.43
CA GLY A 38 15.60 -26.31 20.90
C GLY A 38 15.90 -25.08 21.77
N LEU A 39 14.86 -24.54 22.43
CA LEU A 39 14.62 -24.60 23.90
C LEU A 39 13.55 -23.56 24.29
N ARG A 40 12.69 -23.93 25.26
CA ARG A 40 11.52 -23.17 25.75
C ARG A 40 11.97 -22.04 26.68
N GLU A 41 11.36 -20.86 26.60
CA GLU A 41 10.47 -20.26 27.64
C GLU A 41 10.14 -18.77 27.42
N LYS A 42 8.84 -18.46 27.53
CA LYS A 42 8.16 -17.18 27.83
C LYS A 42 8.69 -15.87 27.21
N GLY A 43 7.97 -15.40 26.19
CA GLY A 43 7.95 -14.02 25.71
C GLY A 43 6.92 -13.89 24.59
N ILE A 44 6.15 -12.80 24.57
CA ILE A 44 5.06 -12.55 23.60
C ILE A 44 5.63 -12.59 22.18
N ASP A 45 5.11 -13.51 21.37
CA ASP A 45 5.55 -13.81 20.00
C ASP A 45 5.01 -12.75 19.02
N PHE A 46 5.89 -11.88 18.54
CA PHE A 46 5.65 -11.05 17.36
C PHE A 46 6.62 -11.49 16.27
N GLY A 47 6.12 -12.14 15.23
CA GLY A 47 6.83 -12.30 13.96
C GLY A 47 5.94 -12.90 12.86
N PRO A 48 6.36 -12.87 11.57
CA PRO A 48 7.22 -11.90 10.90
C PRO A 48 6.59 -11.31 9.61
N ARG A 49 7.01 -10.07 9.30
CA ARG A 49 7.25 -9.48 7.96
C ARG A 49 6.58 -10.15 6.75
N GLY A 50 5.64 -9.40 6.15
CA GLY A 50 5.23 -9.58 4.75
C GLY A 50 3.74 -9.78 4.58
N SER A 51 2.97 -8.69 4.63
CA SER A 51 1.75 -8.50 3.84
C SER A 51 1.15 -7.15 4.16
N SER A 52 0.68 -6.48 3.11
CA SER A 52 -0.29 -5.37 3.11
C SER A 52 -0.88 -5.11 4.48
N ALA A 53 -0.63 -3.93 5.06
CA ALA A 53 -1.35 -3.47 6.24
C ALA A 53 -2.84 -3.66 5.94
N GLN A 54 -3.43 -4.68 6.58
CA GLN A 54 -4.85 -4.92 6.49
C GLN A 54 -5.47 -3.71 7.15
N TYR A 55 -6.20 -2.92 6.37
CA TYR A 55 -7.18 -1.99 6.89
C TYR A 55 -7.98 -2.75 7.94
N THR A 56 -7.78 -2.48 9.22
CA THR A 56 -8.71 -3.02 10.20
C THR A 56 -10.02 -2.28 9.90
N VAL A 57 -11.06 -3.06 9.60
CA VAL A 57 -12.43 -2.56 9.37
C VAL A 57 -12.83 -1.59 10.48
N GLU A 58 -12.33 -1.82 11.69
CA GLU A 58 -12.49 -0.98 12.88
C GLU A 58 -11.93 0.45 12.74
N THR A 59 -10.80 0.65 12.05
CA THR A 59 -10.22 1.99 11.81
C THR A 59 -11.05 2.78 10.80
N ILE A 60 -11.57 2.11 9.76
CA ILE A 60 -12.44 2.73 8.73
C ILE A 60 -13.86 2.96 9.27
N GLU A 61 -14.39 2.07 10.10
CA GLU A 61 -15.71 2.23 10.71
C GLU A 61 -15.73 3.33 11.76
N SER A 62 -14.65 3.53 12.51
CA SER A 62 -14.52 4.67 13.42
C SER A 62 -14.53 6.02 12.70
N LEU A 63 -14.18 6.08 11.41
CA LEU A 63 -14.25 7.29 10.58
C LEU A 63 -15.66 7.60 10.07
N LYS A 64 -16.60 6.65 10.11
CA LYS A 64 -18.00 6.90 9.70
C LYS A 64 -18.75 7.81 10.69
N GLY A 65 -18.18 8.07 11.87
CA GLY A 65 -18.71 9.00 12.87
C GLY A 65 -18.04 10.38 12.87
N SER A 66 -16.86 10.52 12.27
CA SER A 66 -16.19 11.81 12.06
C SER A 66 -16.64 12.43 10.74
N ASP A 67 -16.66 13.76 10.68
CA ASP A 67 -17.16 14.54 9.55
C ASP A 67 -16.69 13.96 8.21
N VAL A 68 -17.62 13.45 7.41
CA VAL A 68 -17.34 12.75 6.14
C VAL A 68 -16.60 13.64 5.12
N ASN A 69 -16.49 14.93 5.45
CA ASN A 69 -15.83 15.98 4.68
C ASN A 69 -14.56 16.52 5.34
N GLU A 70 -14.00 15.83 6.34
CA GLU A 70 -12.76 16.27 6.96
C GLU A 70 -11.61 16.32 5.93
N LEU A 71 -10.95 17.48 5.87
CA LEU A 71 -9.85 17.74 4.96
C LEU A 71 -8.51 17.47 5.65
N PHE A 72 -7.73 16.62 5.02
CA PHE A 72 -6.38 16.26 5.42
C PHE A 72 -5.39 16.81 4.41
N VAL A 73 -4.15 17.02 4.83
CA VAL A 73 -3.06 17.34 3.88
C VAL A 73 -2.64 16.05 3.17
N TRP A 74 -2.55 16.09 1.84
CA TRP A 74 -2.10 15.01 0.96
C TRP A 74 -0.79 15.39 0.23
N PRO A 75 0.25 14.53 0.17
CA PRO A 75 0.35 13.21 0.81
C PRO A 75 0.14 13.29 2.32
N TRP A 76 -0.26 12.20 2.98
CA TRP A 76 -0.67 12.30 4.38
C TRP A 76 0.48 12.80 5.26
N MET A 77 0.27 13.92 5.95
CA MET A 77 1.29 14.57 6.77
C MET A 77 0.96 14.44 8.25
N GLY A 78 1.88 13.90 9.03
CA GLY A 78 1.95 14.03 10.49
C GLY A 78 2.76 15.25 10.90
N ILE A 79 2.42 15.83 12.04
CA ILE A 79 3.15 16.91 12.69
C ILE A 79 3.70 16.36 14.00
N VAL A 80 5.01 16.46 14.20
CA VAL A 80 5.65 16.25 15.50
C VAL A 80 6.11 17.60 16.03
N ALA A 81 5.66 17.94 17.24
CA ALA A 81 5.95 19.20 17.90
C ALA A 81 6.82 19.00 19.14
N LYS A 82 7.37 20.12 19.62
CA LYS A 82 8.22 20.21 20.81
C LYS A 82 9.55 19.46 20.71
N ILE A 83 10.12 19.46 19.52
CA ILE A 83 11.43 18.87 19.27
C ILE A 83 12.52 19.80 19.82
N HIS A 84 13.23 19.34 20.85
CA HIS A 84 14.38 20.06 21.40
C HIS A 84 15.53 20.08 20.40
N ALA A 85 16.01 21.27 20.09
CA ALA A 85 17.20 21.49 19.28
C ALA A 85 18.31 22.09 20.15
N GLU A 86 19.55 21.67 19.89
CA GLU A 86 20.71 22.20 20.62
C GLU A 86 21.17 23.50 19.96
N TRP A 87 21.47 24.51 20.77
CA TRP A 87 22.09 25.74 20.26
C TRP A 87 23.58 25.49 19.99
N LYS A 88 23.97 25.50 18.71
CA LYS A 88 25.36 25.32 18.26
C LYS A 88 25.69 26.40 17.21
N ASP A 89 26.82 27.08 17.39
CA ASP A 89 27.36 28.05 16.42
C ASP A 89 26.37 29.14 15.95
N GLY A 90 25.50 29.62 16.84
CA GLY A 90 24.53 30.68 16.54
C GLY A 90 23.24 30.20 15.88
N GLN A 91 23.02 28.88 15.78
CA GLN A 91 21.81 28.28 15.21
C GLN A 91 21.32 27.11 16.08
N TYR A 92 20.00 26.88 16.12
CA TYR A 92 19.43 25.65 16.66
C TYR A 92 19.60 24.49 15.67
N VAL A 93 20.33 23.43 16.05
CA VAL A 93 20.58 22.22 15.26
C VAL A 93 19.87 21.03 15.91
N TRP A 94 19.15 20.25 15.11
CA TRP A 94 18.54 19.00 15.56
C TRP A 94 19.10 17.82 14.75
N GLU A 95 19.83 16.93 15.43
CA GLU A 95 20.45 15.74 14.85
C GLU A 95 19.55 14.49 14.96
N GLY A 96 18.34 14.64 15.52
CA GLY A 96 17.44 13.54 15.85
C GLY A 96 16.53 13.05 14.72
N SER A 97 16.69 13.53 13.47
CA SER A 97 15.81 13.15 12.36
C SER A 97 15.85 11.66 12.04
N SER A 98 17.06 11.08 12.03
CA SER A 98 17.25 9.63 11.85
C SER A 98 16.63 8.86 13.01
N ARG A 99 16.89 9.27 14.25
CA ARG A 99 16.33 8.63 15.46
C ARG A 99 14.81 8.68 15.51
N LEU A 100 14.21 9.82 15.16
CA LEU A 100 12.75 9.94 15.11
C LEU A 100 12.17 9.04 14.00
N SER A 101 12.79 9.03 12.82
CA SER A 101 12.38 8.12 11.74
C SER A 101 12.45 6.65 12.16
N GLU A 102 13.54 6.25 12.83
CA GLU A 102 13.73 4.90 13.37
C GLU A 102 12.68 4.54 14.43
N ASP A 103 12.40 5.43 15.40
CA ASP A 103 11.37 5.22 16.42
C ASP A 103 9.97 5.03 15.79
N LEU A 104 9.59 5.94 14.90
CA LEU A 104 8.29 5.87 14.21
C LEU A 104 8.18 4.60 13.36
N THR A 105 9.27 4.16 12.75
CA THR A 105 9.33 2.89 12.00
C THR A 105 9.20 1.69 12.95
N GLN A 106 9.91 1.69 14.08
CA GLN A 106 9.85 0.61 15.07
C GLN A 106 8.47 0.47 15.70
N ARG A 107 7.75 1.58 15.85
CA ARG A 107 6.35 1.64 16.31
C ARG A 107 5.35 1.21 15.23
N GLY A 108 5.81 0.91 14.02
CA GLY A 108 5.00 0.39 12.93
C GLY A 108 4.25 1.44 12.12
N PHE A 109 4.54 2.73 12.30
CA PHE A 109 3.88 3.79 11.52
C PHE A 109 4.44 3.93 10.10
N ASN A 110 5.63 3.39 9.84
CA ASN A 110 6.25 3.35 8.49
C ASN A 110 6.20 4.71 7.76
N PRO A 111 6.84 5.77 8.31
CA PRO A 111 6.96 7.04 7.61
C PRO A 111 7.77 6.88 6.32
N VAL A 112 7.42 7.63 5.28
CA VAL A 112 8.22 7.78 4.06
C VAL A 112 9.41 8.69 4.34
N TRP A 113 9.16 9.80 5.03
CA TRP A 113 10.19 10.79 5.33
C TRP A 113 9.87 11.58 6.61
N VAL A 114 10.91 12.05 7.31
CA VAL A 114 10.79 13.00 8.43
C VAL A 114 11.52 14.29 8.10
N HIS A 115 10.77 15.37 7.88
CA HIS A 115 11.27 16.70 7.47
C HIS A 115 11.41 17.62 8.69
N PRO A 116 12.62 17.88 9.22
CA PRO A 116 12.78 18.90 10.24
C PRO A 116 12.42 20.28 9.69
N LEU A 117 11.59 21.02 10.41
CA LEU A 117 11.24 22.38 10.02
C LEU A 117 12.23 23.36 10.63
N SER A 118 12.86 24.18 9.79
CA SER A 118 13.73 25.27 10.19
C SER A 118 13.12 26.64 9.87
N ASN A 119 13.53 27.65 10.62
CA ASN A 119 13.27 29.05 10.38
C ASN A 119 14.61 29.82 10.26
N GLN A 120 14.53 31.13 10.03
CA GLN A 120 15.73 31.99 9.91
C GLN A 120 16.63 31.98 11.17
N LYS A 121 16.12 31.52 12.31
CA LYS A 121 16.84 31.41 13.60
C LYS A 121 17.28 29.96 13.92
N GLY A 122 17.06 29.00 13.01
CA GLY A 122 17.42 27.58 13.20
C GLY A 122 16.20 26.65 13.27
N HIS A 123 16.36 25.49 13.90
CA HIS A 123 15.29 24.51 14.08
C HIS A 123 14.05 25.13 14.76
N SER A 124 12.86 24.89 14.21
CA SER A 124 11.63 25.53 14.66
C SER A 124 10.91 24.82 15.82
N GLY A 125 11.41 23.64 16.21
CA GLY A 125 10.76 22.79 17.21
C GLY A 125 9.69 21.86 16.64
N TYR A 126 9.56 21.83 15.30
CA TYR A 126 8.62 20.96 14.59
C TYR A 126 9.34 20.10 13.56
N ALA A 127 8.81 18.91 13.32
CA ALA A 127 9.12 18.09 12.16
C ALA A 127 7.84 17.61 11.50
N MET A 128 7.82 17.54 10.18
CA MET A 128 6.75 16.91 9.43
C MET A 128 7.10 15.45 9.20
N VAL A 129 6.10 14.58 9.31
CA VAL A 129 6.21 13.15 9.04
C VAL A 129 5.38 12.88 7.79
N GLU A 130 6.03 12.55 6.69
CA GLU A 130 5.36 12.22 5.45
C GLU A 130 5.03 10.73 5.41
N PHE A 131 3.79 10.38 5.09
CA PHE A 131 3.34 9.01 4.84
C PHE A 131 2.97 8.83 3.36
N ASN A 132 2.85 7.58 2.91
CA ASN A 132 2.48 7.27 1.53
C ASN A 132 1.16 7.95 1.14
N GLY A 133 1.05 8.49 -0.07
CA GLY A 133 -0.19 9.14 -0.54
C GLY A 133 -1.34 8.18 -0.89
N ASP A 134 -1.29 6.94 -0.43
CA ASP A 134 -2.29 5.90 -0.67
C ASP A 134 -3.13 5.61 0.58
N CYS A 135 -4.17 4.79 0.45
CA CYS A 135 -5.00 4.44 1.60
C CYS A 135 -4.19 3.77 2.73
N SER A 136 -3.09 3.07 2.44
CA SER A 136 -2.25 2.44 3.47
C SER A 136 -1.50 3.48 4.29
N GLY A 137 -1.00 4.53 3.65
CA GLY A 137 -0.39 5.67 4.33
C GLY A 137 -1.39 6.43 5.19
N PHE A 138 -2.67 6.46 4.81
CA PHE A 138 -3.71 7.06 5.65
C PHE A 138 -3.89 6.27 6.95
N SER A 139 -3.94 4.94 6.87
CA SER A 139 -4.00 4.06 8.05
C SER A 139 -2.79 4.28 8.95
N ASN A 140 -1.59 4.38 8.38
CA ASN A 140 -0.35 4.65 9.11
C ASN A 140 -0.39 6.01 9.83
N ALA A 141 -0.87 7.05 9.14
CA ALA A 141 -1.01 8.40 9.70
C ALA A 141 -2.00 8.41 10.88
N LEU A 142 -3.15 7.76 10.75
CA LEU A 142 -4.13 7.67 11.84
C LEU A 142 -3.59 6.86 13.03
N MET A 143 -2.86 5.77 12.77
CA MET A 143 -2.21 5.01 13.84
C MET A 143 -1.20 5.86 14.61
N PHE A 144 -0.42 6.68 13.89
CA PHE A 144 0.46 7.67 14.48
C PHE A 144 -0.31 8.64 15.40
N GLU A 145 -1.36 9.31 14.90
CA GLU A 145 -2.18 10.26 15.67
C GLU A 145 -2.78 9.59 16.91
N LYS A 146 -3.43 8.43 16.75
CA LYS A 146 -4.05 7.70 17.85
C LYS A 146 -3.05 7.27 18.91
N SER A 147 -1.84 6.91 18.52
CA SER A 147 -0.79 6.57 19.47
C SER A 147 -0.37 7.76 20.33
N TYR A 148 -0.29 8.97 19.77
CA TYR A 148 0.00 10.17 20.54
C TYR A 148 -1.19 10.60 21.40
N GLU A 149 -2.42 10.54 20.88
CA GLU A 149 -3.65 10.82 21.64
C GLU A 149 -3.80 9.89 22.86
N ALA A 150 -3.54 8.59 22.70
CA ALA A 150 -3.62 7.61 23.79
C ALA A 150 -2.66 7.89 24.95
N ASN A 151 -1.58 8.64 24.69
CA ASN A 151 -0.59 9.04 25.68
C ASN A 151 -0.79 10.48 26.20
N HIS A 152 -1.94 11.12 25.90
CA HIS A 152 -2.20 12.53 26.20
C HIS A 152 -1.16 13.48 25.60
N LYS A 153 -0.69 13.14 24.40
CA LYS A 153 0.31 13.87 23.62
C LYS A 153 -0.22 14.26 22.23
N GLY A 154 -1.53 14.34 22.08
CA GLY A 154 -2.20 14.77 20.84
C GLY A 154 -2.20 16.29 20.67
N LYS A 155 -2.76 16.76 19.55
CA LYS A 155 -2.86 18.20 19.21
C LYS A 155 -3.50 19.03 20.33
N ARG A 156 -4.64 18.58 20.84
CA ARG A 156 -5.36 19.28 21.91
C ARG A 156 -4.51 19.39 23.18
N ASP A 157 -3.82 18.31 23.56
CA ASP A 157 -2.97 18.29 24.75
C ASP A 157 -1.76 19.24 24.57
N TYR A 158 -1.22 19.36 23.36
CA TYR A 158 -0.15 20.30 23.03
C TYR A 158 -0.56 21.76 23.30
N TYR A 159 -1.77 22.15 22.91
CA TYR A 159 -2.25 23.53 23.09
C TYR A 159 -2.80 23.84 24.49
N THR A 160 -3.17 22.83 25.28
CA THR A 160 -3.71 23.03 26.64
C THR A 160 -2.68 22.83 27.76
N ALA A 161 -1.49 22.33 27.47
CA ALA A 161 -0.51 22.00 28.49
C ALA A 161 0.13 23.28 29.11
N GLU A 162 -0.12 23.51 30.40
CA GLU A 162 0.43 24.65 31.16
C GLU A 162 1.92 24.46 31.50
N ASN A 163 2.34 23.22 31.73
CA ASN A 163 3.74 22.82 31.92
C ASN A 163 4.04 21.66 30.98
N ILE A 164 4.43 22.01 29.77
CA ILE A 164 4.81 21.04 28.74
C ILE A 164 6.18 20.47 29.17
N GLY A 165 6.23 19.25 29.71
CA GLY A 165 7.50 18.53 29.97
C GLY A 165 8.26 18.22 28.67
N ASP A 166 9.39 17.51 28.71
CA ASP A 166 10.29 17.31 27.55
C ASP A 166 9.73 16.37 26.44
N ASP A 167 8.45 16.01 26.53
CA ASP A 167 7.79 15.05 25.67
C ASP A 167 7.43 15.61 24.28
N LEU A 168 7.51 14.72 23.28
CA LEU A 168 7.04 15.01 21.92
C LEU A 168 5.52 14.89 21.82
N TYR A 169 4.93 15.74 20.98
CA TYR A 169 3.50 15.73 20.67
C TYR A 169 3.31 15.41 19.19
N GLY A 170 2.21 14.74 18.85
CA GLY A 170 1.98 14.26 17.49
C GLY A 170 0.50 14.27 17.08
N TRP A 171 0.22 14.70 15.85
CA TRP A 171 -1.10 14.64 15.23
C TRP A 171 -1.01 14.65 13.71
N VAL A 172 -2.06 14.24 13.01
CA VAL A 172 -2.12 14.32 11.54
C VAL A 172 -2.63 15.70 11.13
N ALA A 173 -1.98 16.30 10.14
CA ALA A 173 -2.27 17.65 9.68
C ALA A 173 -3.67 17.74 9.04
N ARG A 174 -4.46 18.71 9.50
CA ARG A 174 -5.78 19.05 8.95
C ARG A 174 -5.78 20.45 8.33
N SER A 175 -6.94 20.88 7.85
CA SER A 175 -7.16 22.21 7.26
C SER A 175 -6.65 23.36 8.12
N ASP A 176 -6.85 23.33 9.44
CA ASP A 176 -6.39 24.38 10.34
C ASP A 176 -4.85 24.45 10.47
N ASP A 177 -4.16 23.31 10.39
CA ASP A 177 -2.69 23.27 10.32
C ASP A 177 -2.20 23.81 8.97
N PHE A 178 -2.87 23.44 7.88
CA PHE A 178 -2.56 23.87 6.52
C PHE A 178 -2.71 25.39 6.36
N ASP A 179 -3.77 25.96 6.91
CA ASP A 179 -4.08 27.40 6.87
C ASP A 179 -3.32 28.20 7.93
N SER A 180 -2.52 27.55 8.78
CA SER A 180 -1.83 28.21 9.88
C SER A 180 -0.77 29.21 9.39
N ASN A 181 -0.77 30.40 9.99
CA ASN A 181 0.27 31.40 9.78
C ASN A 181 1.54 30.98 10.54
N GLY A 182 2.43 30.23 9.89
CA GLY A 182 3.63 29.73 10.56
C GLY A 182 4.60 28.99 9.66
N VAL A 183 5.59 28.34 10.27
CA VAL A 183 6.50 27.41 9.55
C VAL A 183 5.78 26.14 9.11
N VAL A 184 4.80 25.68 9.90
CA VAL A 184 4.00 24.48 9.62
C VAL A 184 3.12 24.72 8.40
N GLY A 185 2.16 25.67 8.45
CA GLY A 185 1.28 25.94 7.32
C GLY A 185 2.02 26.30 6.03
N ARG A 186 3.07 27.13 6.10
CA ARG A 186 3.91 27.42 4.91
C ARG A 186 4.60 26.20 4.32
N HIS A 187 5.01 25.24 5.14
CA HIS A 187 5.58 23.99 4.64
C HIS A 187 4.49 23.15 3.98
N LEU A 188 3.35 22.94 4.68
CA LEU A 188 2.24 22.13 4.19
C LEU A 188 1.69 22.66 2.85
N GLN A 189 1.48 23.98 2.73
CA GLN A 189 1.04 24.63 1.49
C GLN A 189 2.06 24.50 0.34
N LYS A 190 3.33 24.25 0.65
CA LYS A 190 4.38 24.06 -0.35
C LYS A 190 4.49 22.61 -0.81
N THR A 191 4.19 21.65 0.06
CA THR A 191 4.48 20.23 -0.16
C THR A 191 3.23 19.36 -0.34
N GLY A 192 2.03 19.88 -0.07
CA GLY A 192 0.80 19.13 -0.23
C GLY A 192 -0.42 19.99 -0.52
N ASP A 193 -1.55 19.31 -0.69
CA ASP A 193 -2.88 19.88 -0.96
C ASP A 193 -3.90 19.32 0.03
N LEU A 194 -5.02 20.03 0.25
CA LEU A 194 -6.11 19.50 1.08
C LEU A 194 -6.97 18.51 0.28
N LYS A 195 -7.20 17.32 0.85
CA LYS A 195 -8.04 16.27 0.28
C LYS A 195 -8.90 15.56 1.32
N ILE A 196 -10.03 15.04 0.86
CA ILE A 196 -10.90 14.16 1.65
C ILE A 196 -10.48 12.70 1.39
N PHE A 197 -10.49 11.85 2.40
CA PHE A 197 -10.13 10.43 2.27
C PHE A 197 -10.92 9.70 1.16
N SER A 198 -12.24 9.97 1.07
CA SER A 198 -13.13 9.35 0.08
C SER A 198 -12.74 9.66 -1.37
N GLU A 199 -12.10 10.80 -1.63
CA GLU A 199 -11.59 11.15 -2.97
C GLU A 199 -10.41 10.26 -3.35
N ILE A 200 -9.47 10.05 -2.41
CA ILE A 200 -8.32 9.17 -2.61
C ILE A 200 -8.76 7.72 -2.79
N GLU A 201 -9.67 7.24 -1.93
CA GLU A 201 -10.23 5.89 -2.01
C GLU A 201 -10.93 5.65 -3.36
N ALA A 202 -11.74 6.61 -3.82
CA ALA A 202 -12.43 6.51 -5.10
C ALA A 202 -11.46 6.45 -6.29
N GLU A 203 -10.40 7.29 -6.30
CA GLU A 203 -9.42 7.29 -7.38
C GLU A 203 -8.57 6.00 -7.38
N GLU A 204 -8.21 5.47 -6.21
CA GLU A 204 -7.55 4.16 -6.12
C GLU A 204 -8.43 3.03 -6.65
N LYS A 205 -9.69 2.99 -6.24
CA LYS A 205 -10.66 2.00 -6.75
C LYS A 205 -10.79 2.08 -8.27
N ARG A 206 -10.84 3.30 -8.83
CA ARG A 206 -10.91 3.51 -10.28
C ARG A 206 -9.66 2.99 -10.99
N LYS A 207 -8.46 3.28 -10.47
CA LYS A 207 -7.18 2.79 -11.02
C LYS A 207 -7.10 1.27 -10.97
N THR A 208 -7.48 0.66 -9.86
CA THR A 208 -7.50 -0.80 -9.67
C THR A 208 -8.48 -1.47 -10.64
N ASN A 209 -9.70 -0.94 -10.77
CA ASN A 209 -10.69 -1.46 -11.71
C ASN A 209 -10.20 -1.39 -13.17
N LYS A 210 -9.55 -0.29 -13.55
CA LYS A 210 -8.97 -0.13 -14.90
C LYS A 210 -7.83 -1.12 -15.14
N LEU A 211 -6.98 -1.38 -14.14
CA LEU A 211 -5.93 -2.38 -14.26
C LEU A 211 -6.53 -3.78 -14.42
N LEU A 212 -7.53 -4.12 -13.61
CA LEU A 212 -8.22 -5.41 -13.67
C LEU A 212 -8.90 -5.63 -15.02
N SER A 213 -9.57 -4.60 -15.58
CA SER A 213 -10.18 -4.71 -16.90
C SER A 213 -9.15 -4.96 -18.00
N ASN A 214 -7.99 -4.29 -17.94
CA ASN A 214 -6.91 -4.50 -18.90
C ASN A 214 -6.32 -5.92 -18.81
N LEU A 215 -6.14 -6.45 -17.60
CA LEU A 215 -5.66 -7.81 -17.40
C LEU A 215 -6.65 -8.84 -17.96
N LYS A 216 -7.95 -8.68 -17.70
CA LYS A 216 -9.00 -9.53 -18.28
C LYS A 216 -8.99 -9.51 -19.81
N GLU A 217 -8.74 -8.35 -20.42
CA GLU A 217 -8.64 -8.24 -21.88
C GLU A 217 -7.43 -9.01 -22.43
N ILE A 218 -6.26 -8.90 -21.78
CA ILE A 218 -5.04 -9.62 -22.16
C ILE A 218 -5.25 -11.14 -22.04
N GLU A 219 -5.83 -11.59 -20.93
CA GLU A 219 -6.16 -13.00 -20.69
C GLU A 219 -7.11 -13.54 -21.76
N CYS A 220 -8.17 -12.78 -22.11
CA CYS A 220 -9.10 -13.16 -23.17
C CYS A 220 -8.39 -13.31 -24.53
N LYS A 221 -7.50 -12.38 -24.88
CA LYS A 221 -6.71 -12.46 -26.13
C LYS A 221 -5.78 -13.67 -26.13
N TYR A 222 -5.09 -13.92 -25.01
CA TYR A 222 -4.22 -15.08 -24.85
C TYR A 222 -4.99 -16.38 -25.04
N ASN A 223 -6.14 -16.54 -24.39
CA ASN A 223 -6.98 -17.73 -24.51
C ASN A 223 -7.45 -17.95 -25.96
N LYS A 224 -7.86 -16.89 -26.66
CA LYS A 224 -8.23 -16.98 -28.09
C LYS A 224 -7.08 -17.43 -28.98
N ILE A 225 -5.88 -16.91 -28.75
CA ILE A 225 -4.66 -17.29 -29.50
C ILE A 225 -4.29 -18.75 -29.19
N SER A 226 -4.32 -19.13 -27.92
CA SER A 226 -4.02 -20.50 -27.47
C SER A 226 -4.93 -21.53 -28.13
N ILE A 227 -6.25 -21.31 -28.09
CA ILE A 227 -7.24 -22.19 -28.75
C ILE A 227 -6.99 -22.27 -30.27
N SER A 228 -6.73 -21.13 -30.91
CA SER A 228 -6.45 -21.07 -32.35
C SER A 228 -5.17 -21.84 -32.71
N LEU A 229 -4.13 -21.72 -31.89
CA LEU A 229 -2.86 -22.41 -32.05
C LEU A 229 -3.02 -23.93 -31.87
N THR A 230 -3.71 -24.37 -30.82
CA THR A 230 -4.01 -25.79 -30.61
C THR A 230 -4.75 -26.38 -31.80
N LYS A 231 -5.76 -25.68 -32.32
CA LYS A 231 -6.49 -26.10 -33.52
C LYS A 231 -5.58 -26.26 -34.74
N LEU A 232 -4.69 -25.29 -34.99
CA LEU A 232 -3.73 -25.36 -36.09
C LEU A 232 -2.74 -26.52 -35.92
N MET A 233 -2.27 -26.77 -34.70
CA MET A 233 -1.40 -27.92 -34.41
C MET A 233 -2.11 -29.25 -34.68
N THR A 234 -3.37 -29.40 -34.24
CA THR A 234 -4.17 -30.60 -34.53
C THR A 234 -4.36 -30.81 -36.02
N GLN A 235 -4.73 -29.77 -36.77
CA GLN A 235 -4.89 -29.83 -38.22
C GLN A 235 -3.58 -30.20 -38.94
N LYS A 236 -2.45 -29.62 -38.50
CA LYS A 236 -1.13 -29.94 -39.04
C LYS A 236 -0.78 -31.42 -38.79
N ASP A 237 -1.02 -31.93 -37.59
CA ASP A 237 -0.73 -33.31 -37.23
C ASP A 237 -1.62 -34.30 -38.01
N GLU A 238 -2.89 -33.94 -38.28
CA GLU A 238 -3.77 -34.70 -39.16
C GLU A 238 -3.24 -34.77 -40.59
N MET A 239 -2.79 -33.65 -41.16
CA MET A 239 -2.18 -33.63 -42.51
C MET A 239 -0.90 -34.46 -42.60
N HIS A 240 -0.05 -34.42 -41.56
CA HIS A 240 1.14 -35.28 -41.53
C HIS A 240 0.78 -36.77 -41.46
N LYS A 241 -0.24 -37.14 -40.67
CA LYS A 241 -0.72 -38.52 -40.58
C LYS A 241 -1.29 -39.02 -41.90
N THR A 242 -2.05 -38.21 -42.63
CA THR A 242 -2.61 -38.60 -43.93
C THR A 242 -1.52 -38.75 -44.98
N TYR A 243 -0.56 -37.82 -45.05
CA TYR A 243 0.59 -37.90 -45.95
C TYR A 243 1.42 -39.18 -45.73
N ASN A 244 1.81 -39.47 -44.48
CA ASN A 244 2.61 -40.65 -44.15
C ASN A 244 1.88 -41.98 -44.43
N LYS A 245 0.56 -42.03 -44.21
CA LYS A 245 -0.26 -43.20 -44.58
C LYS A 245 -0.31 -43.40 -46.09
N GLY A 246 -0.44 -42.34 -46.88
CA GLY A 246 -0.41 -42.39 -48.34
C GLY A 246 0.92 -42.93 -48.89
N MET A 247 2.05 -42.56 -48.28
CA MET A 247 3.36 -43.10 -48.64
C MET A 247 3.53 -44.59 -48.31
N HIS A 248 2.93 -45.08 -47.22
CA HIS A 248 2.98 -46.50 -46.84
C HIS A 248 2.00 -47.40 -47.60
N LEU A 249 1.01 -46.84 -48.28
CA LEU A 249 0.08 -47.57 -49.17
C LEU A 249 0.62 -47.75 -50.59
N HIS A 250 1.77 -47.12 -50.91
CA HIS A 250 2.41 -47.20 -52.23
C HIS A 250 3.80 -47.87 -52.22
N PRO A 251 4.08 -48.96 -51.48
CA PRO A 251 5.29 -49.73 -51.70
C PRO A 251 5.08 -50.57 -52.98
N LEU A 252 5.97 -50.37 -53.96
CA LEU A 252 6.15 -51.20 -55.17
C LEU A 252 5.23 -50.90 -56.35
N CYS A 253 5.54 -49.83 -57.08
CA CYS A 253 5.47 -49.83 -58.55
C CYS A 253 6.80 -49.29 -59.11
N PHE A 254 7.88 -50.01 -58.86
CA PHE A 254 9.15 -49.87 -59.58
C PHE A 254 9.81 -51.25 -59.62
N ALA A 255 9.24 -52.17 -60.40
CA ALA A 255 9.95 -53.34 -60.91
C ALA A 255 9.24 -53.84 -62.17
N ALA A 256 10.03 -54.03 -63.22
CA ALA A 256 9.75 -54.49 -64.59
C ALA A 256 9.23 -53.42 -65.57
#